data_AF-A0A1R1JWL3-F1
#
_entry.id   AF-A0A1R1JWL3-F1
#
_cell.length_a   1.000
_cell.length_b   1.000
_cell.length_c   1.000
_cell.angle_alpha   90.00
_cell.angle_beta   90.00
_cell.angle_gamma   90.00
#
_symmetry.space_group_name_H-M   'P 1'
#
loop_
_entity.id
_entity.type
_entity.pdbx_description
1 polymer ?
#
loop_
_entity_poly.entity_id
_entity_poly.type
_entity_poly.pdbx_seq_one_letter_code
_entity_poly.pdbx_strand_id
1 'polypeptide(L)'
;MIFPRFFPIMRAALGALALTAGLLAPQAHADALYGGIATDGKHARIYSALPEDSSKAAEAAALAACRQSGGKDCKSLSWFSDSCMTYARNTSNDLFPGNSVSPEMAAKKAMRRCTAGSPNGKCWLTSMPLCVGPGYSAQDLQAARTATPAELEALSAKLNDREYWGAVAEKDSGDLTYADGYPNEKDALNSLLQWDECAGCTKVLTYRDSCVGMAWAKGSKGRGSGFTALDPDPKTARDAARNTCSAKTGAPNCVAMVRCSGRPYISGYAGEDEKAN
;
A
#
# COMPACT_ATOMS: atom_id res chain seq x y z
N MET A 1 38.15 -51.33 -87.34
CA MET A 1 37.70 -49.93 -87.18
C MET A 1 37.12 -49.76 -85.77
N ILE A 2 37.77 -48.89 -84.99
CA ILE A 2 37.23 -47.87 -84.06
C ILE A 2 36.25 -48.30 -82.93
N PHE A 3 36.78 -48.20 -81.69
CA PHE A 3 36.15 -48.03 -80.34
C PHE A 3 35.27 -46.76 -80.24
N PRO A 4 34.38 -46.51 -79.24
CA PRO A 4 34.63 -46.62 -77.77
C PRO A 4 33.46 -47.24 -76.94
N ARG A 5 33.73 -47.98 -75.83
CA ARG A 5 34.04 -47.60 -74.42
C ARG A 5 32.88 -46.97 -73.61
N PHE A 6 32.45 -47.61 -72.51
CA PHE A 6 32.79 -47.28 -71.09
C PHE A 6 31.79 -47.92 -70.08
N PHE A 7 32.32 -48.72 -69.14
CA PHE A 7 31.74 -49.09 -67.82
C PHE A 7 31.96 -47.91 -66.81
N PRO A 8 31.41 -47.83 -65.55
CA PRO A 8 31.17 -48.94 -64.59
C PRO A 8 30.01 -48.83 -63.53
N ILE A 9 29.63 -50.00 -62.98
CA ILE A 9 29.51 -50.41 -61.54
C ILE A 9 29.02 -49.38 -60.49
N MET A 10 27.93 -49.67 -59.74
CA MET A 10 27.97 -49.95 -58.28
C MET A 10 26.61 -50.22 -57.60
N ARG A 11 26.69 -51.10 -56.60
CA ARG A 11 25.68 -51.57 -55.65
C ARG A 11 25.31 -50.48 -54.62
N ALA A 12 24.05 -50.48 -54.14
CA ALA A 12 23.63 -50.23 -52.75
C ALA A 12 22.08 -50.31 -52.71
N ALA A 13 21.44 -51.27 -52.05
CA ALA A 13 21.29 -51.48 -50.59
C ALA A 13 19.86 -51.09 -50.16
N LEU A 14 19.18 -52.04 -49.53
CA LEU A 14 17.91 -51.88 -48.85
C LEU A 14 18.01 -50.83 -47.74
N GLY A 15 16.89 -50.15 -47.43
CA GLY A 15 16.70 -49.59 -46.09
C GLY A 15 15.70 -48.44 -45.96
N ALA A 16 14.65 -48.70 -45.16
CA ALA A 16 13.78 -47.79 -44.41
C ALA A 16 12.78 -46.92 -45.21
N LEU A 17 11.47 -47.21 -45.17
CA LEU A 17 10.48 -46.99 -44.08
C LEU A 17 10.21 -45.52 -43.72
N ALA A 18 8.93 -45.18 -43.88
CA ALA A 18 8.16 -44.13 -43.21
C ALA A 18 8.58 -42.67 -43.45
N LEU A 19 7.99 -42.07 -44.48
CA LEU A 19 7.71 -40.64 -44.50
C LEU A 19 6.74 -40.34 -43.35
N THR A 20 7.29 -39.86 -42.26
CA THR A 20 6.56 -39.31 -41.12
C THR A 20 5.64 -38.21 -41.59
N ALA A 21 4.33 -38.42 -41.42
CA ALA A 21 3.34 -37.37 -41.42
C ALA A 21 3.77 -36.33 -40.37
N GLY A 22 4.26 -35.18 -40.85
CA GLY A 22 4.50 -34.01 -40.02
C GLY A 22 3.16 -33.54 -39.47
N LEU A 23 2.86 -33.96 -38.25
CA LEU A 23 1.82 -33.41 -37.41
C LEU A 23 1.98 -31.89 -37.41
N LEU A 24 0.96 -31.18 -37.90
CA LEU A 24 0.61 -29.87 -37.38
C LEU A 24 0.25 -30.08 -35.90
N ALA A 25 1.26 -30.16 -35.04
CA ALA A 25 1.05 -29.96 -33.62
C ALA A 25 0.52 -28.53 -33.49
N PRO A 26 -0.63 -28.31 -32.83
CA PRO A 26 -0.98 -26.95 -32.43
C PRO A 26 0.18 -26.42 -31.62
N GLN A 27 0.68 -25.23 -31.96
CA GLN A 27 1.62 -24.53 -31.09
C GLN A 27 0.96 -24.49 -29.72
N ALA A 28 1.56 -25.15 -28.74
CA ALA A 28 1.12 -25.05 -27.37
C ALA A 28 1.08 -23.56 -27.04
N HIS A 29 -0.12 -23.00 -26.93
CA HIS A 29 -0.32 -21.66 -26.42
C HIS A 29 0.41 -21.62 -25.08
N ALA A 30 1.23 -20.59 -24.88
CA ALA A 30 2.09 -20.46 -23.70
C ALA A 30 1.34 -20.92 -22.45
N ASP A 31 1.97 -21.83 -21.70
CA ASP A 31 1.59 -22.15 -20.33
C ASP A 31 1.29 -20.84 -19.58
N ALA A 32 0.26 -20.85 -18.74
CA ALA A 32 -0.23 -19.68 -18.03
C ALA A 32 0.92 -18.81 -17.53
N LEU A 33 0.85 -17.48 -17.67
CA LEU A 33 1.95 -16.61 -17.22
C LEU A 33 1.77 -16.29 -15.74
N TYR A 34 2.87 -16.15 -15.01
CA TYR A 34 2.86 -15.96 -13.56
C TYR A 34 3.47 -14.63 -13.14
N GLY A 35 2.93 -14.06 -12.07
CA GLY A 35 3.49 -12.91 -11.36
C GLY A 35 3.70 -13.27 -9.90
N GLY A 36 4.83 -12.82 -9.34
CA GLY A 36 5.20 -13.04 -7.94
C GLY A 36 5.23 -11.73 -7.19
N ILE A 37 4.84 -11.76 -5.92
CA ILE A 37 4.86 -10.60 -5.03
C ILE A 37 5.56 -10.95 -3.72
N ALA A 38 6.45 -10.08 -3.29
CA ALA A 38 7.21 -10.19 -2.05
C ALA A 38 7.18 -8.86 -1.27
N THR A 39 7.61 -8.91 -0.01
CA THR A 39 7.77 -7.74 0.86
C THR A 39 8.95 -7.91 1.80
N ASP A 40 9.42 -6.82 2.41
CA ASP A 40 10.42 -6.87 3.48
C ASP A 40 9.80 -7.28 4.83
N GLY A 41 10.62 -7.57 5.84
CA GLY A 41 10.15 -8.06 7.14
C GLY A 41 9.25 -7.11 7.91
N LYS A 42 9.28 -5.80 7.61
CA LYS A 42 8.42 -4.77 8.20
C LYS A 42 7.20 -4.47 7.34
N HIS A 43 7.05 -5.22 6.26
CA HIS A 43 6.11 -4.96 5.19
C HIS A 43 6.26 -3.57 4.58
N ALA A 44 7.38 -2.85 4.70
CA ALA A 44 7.44 -1.43 4.33
C ALA A 44 7.28 -1.22 2.81
N ARG A 45 7.75 -2.16 1.98
CA ARG A 45 7.66 -2.08 0.52
C ARG A 45 7.15 -3.38 -0.10
N ILE A 46 6.43 -3.25 -1.21
CA ILE A 46 6.03 -4.37 -2.07
C ILE A 46 7.01 -4.48 -3.24
N TYR A 47 7.40 -5.72 -3.56
CA TYR A 47 8.26 -6.06 -4.68
C TYR A 47 7.53 -7.06 -5.57
N SER A 48 7.73 -6.97 -6.88
CA SER A 48 7.06 -7.85 -7.83
C SER A 48 7.99 -8.30 -8.94
N ALA A 49 7.79 -9.52 -9.42
CA ALA A 49 8.43 -10.05 -10.62
C ALA A 49 7.38 -10.62 -11.57
N LEU A 50 7.42 -10.19 -12.84
CA LEU A 50 6.47 -10.57 -13.88
C LEU A 50 7.00 -10.18 -15.28
N PRO A 51 6.64 -10.93 -16.34
CA PRO A 51 6.04 -12.27 -16.29
C PRO A 51 7.10 -13.35 -15.99
N GLU A 52 6.66 -14.49 -15.48
CA GLU A 52 7.48 -15.68 -15.21
C GLU A 52 6.73 -16.94 -15.66
N ASP A 53 7.45 -18.02 -15.96
CA ASP A 53 6.87 -19.23 -16.59
C ASP A 53 6.32 -20.26 -15.58
N SER A 54 6.49 -20.01 -14.28
CA SER A 54 5.89 -20.83 -13.22
C SER A 54 5.69 -20.03 -11.94
N SER A 55 4.76 -20.47 -11.09
CA SER A 55 4.55 -19.87 -9.77
C SER A 55 5.81 -19.87 -8.91
N LYS A 56 6.59 -20.96 -8.93
CA LYS A 56 7.84 -21.07 -8.17
C LYS A 56 8.91 -20.10 -8.67
N ALA A 57 9.04 -19.93 -10.00
CA ALA A 57 9.94 -18.93 -10.57
C ALA A 57 9.50 -17.52 -10.18
N ALA A 58 8.20 -17.24 -10.25
CA ALA A 58 7.61 -15.96 -9.86
C ALA A 58 7.89 -15.57 -8.42
N GLU A 59 7.67 -16.46 -7.47
CA GLU A 59 7.99 -16.21 -6.05
C GLU A 59 9.48 -16.00 -5.83
N ALA A 60 10.33 -16.84 -6.44
CA ALA A 60 11.78 -16.74 -6.31
C ALA A 60 12.30 -15.40 -6.87
N ALA A 61 11.79 -14.97 -8.03
CA ALA A 61 12.16 -13.72 -8.67
C ALA A 61 11.68 -12.50 -7.85
N ALA A 62 10.47 -12.54 -7.28
CA ALA A 62 9.99 -11.46 -6.42
C ALA A 62 10.82 -11.33 -5.13
N LEU A 63 11.20 -12.45 -4.52
CA LEU A 63 12.14 -12.49 -3.40
C LEU A 63 13.52 -11.96 -3.78
N ALA A 64 14.02 -12.29 -4.98
CA ALA A 64 15.27 -11.76 -5.49
C ALA A 64 15.19 -10.23 -5.69
N ALA A 65 14.10 -9.72 -6.25
CA ALA A 65 13.85 -8.29 -6.42
C ALA A 65 13.85 -7.53 -5.08
N CYS A 66 13.24 -8.12 -4.03
CA CYS A 66 13.29 -7.58 -2.67
C CYS A 66 14.74 -7.48 -2.16
N ARG A 67 15.52 -8.57 -2.26
CA ARG A 67 16.91 -8.62 -1.78
C ARG A 67 17.83 -7.66 -2.55
N GLN A 68 17.70 -7.62 -3.87
CA GLN A 68 18.47 -6.73 -4.74
C GLN A 68 18.20 -5.25 -4.45
N SER A 69 16.98 -4.92 -4.03
CA SER A 69 16.60 -3.57 -3.60
C SER A 69 17.01 -3.24 -2.16
N GLY A 70 17.80 -4.09 -1.50
CA GLY A 70 18.25 -3.90 -0.12
C GLY A 70 17.21 -4.23 0.95
N GLY A 71 16.11 -4.90 0.59
CA GLY A 71 15.10 -5.36 1.55
C GLY A 71 15.69 -6.38 2.53
N LYS A 72 15.31 -6.26 3.80
CA LYS A 72 15.69 -7.20 4.87
C LYS A 72 14.53 -8.16 5.17
N ASP A 73 14.86 -9.40 5.54
CA ASP A 73 13.86 -10.42 5.91
C ASP A 73 12.77 -10.59 4.84
N CYS A 74 13.17 -10.64 3.57
CA CYS A 74 12.27 -10.73 2.43
C CYS A 74 11.38 -11.97 2.49
N LYS A 75 10.06 -11.77 2.34
CA LYS A 75 9.03 -12.82 2.37
C LYS A 75 8.23 -12.81 1.08
N SER A 76 7.93 -13.99 0.55
CA SER A 76 6.92 -14.15 -0.49
C SER A 76 5.55 -13.87 0.12
N LEU A 77 4.73 -13.05 -0.53
CA LEU A 77 3.35 -12.80 -0.15
C LEU A 77 2.41 -13.70 -0.91
N SER A 78 2.59 -13.78 -2.23
CA SER A 78 1.70 -14.53 -3.12
C SER A 78 2.29 -14.64 -4.52
N TRP A 79 1.86 -15.63 -5.27
CA TRP A 79 1.89 -15.63 -6.73
C TRP A 79 0.47 -15.50 -7.29
N PHE A 80 0.38 -15.12 -8.56
CA PHE A 80 -0.86 -15.08 -9.33
C PHE A 80 -0.57 -15.45 -10.78
N SER A 81 -1.59 -15.86 -11.52
CA SER A 81 -1.47 -16.25 -12.92
C SER A 81 -2.67 -15.76 -13.71
N ASP A 82 -2.44 -15.35 -14.96
CA ASP A 82 -3.47 -14.88 -15.91
C ASP A 82 -4.54 -13.98 -15.25
N SER A 83 -4.08 -13.10 -14.36
CA SER A 83 -4.90 -12.25 -13.52
C SER A 83 -4.14 -10.99 -13.13
N CYS A 84 -4.83 -10.08 -12.44
CA CYS A 84 -4.23 -8.90 -11.82
C CYS A 84 -4.23 -9.03 -10.30
N MET A 85 -3.16 -8.55 -9.68
CA MET A 85 -2.98 -8.53 -8.23
C MET A 85 -2.53 -7.16 -7.74
N THR A 86 -3.07 -6.70 -6.62
CA THR A 86 -2.55 -5.56 -5.86
C THR A 86 -2.81 -5.79 -4.37
N TYR A 87 -2.18 -4.96 -3.53
CA TYR A 87 -2.41 -4.92 -2.11
C TYR A 87 -2.95 -3.55 -1.72
N ALA A 88 -3.87 -3.55 -0.76
CA ALA A 88 -4.16 -2.38 0.05
C ALA A 88 -3.42 -2.52 1.39
N ARG A 89 -3.18 -1.38 2.03
CA ARG A 89 -2.47 -1.31 3.30
C ARG A 89 -3.24 -0.42 4.27
N ASN A 90 -3.15 -0.74 5.56
CA ASN A 90 -3.63 0.12 6.64
C ASN A 90 -2.49 0.89 7.35
N THR A 91 -2.85 1.80 8.27
CA THR A 91 -1.89 2.57 9.08
C THR A 91 -0.99 1.70 9.99
N SER A 92 -1.37 0.45 10.24
CA SER A 92 -0.55 -0.54 10.98
C SER A 92 0.40 -1.35 10.08
N ASN A 93 0.46 -1.05 8.77
CA ASN A 93 1.20 -1.79 7.75
C ASN A 93 0.72 -3.23 7.50
N ASP A 94 -0.51 -3.56 7.87
CA ASP A 94 -1.14 -4.81 7.44
C ASP A 94 -1.44 -4.75 5.94
N LEU A 95 -1.29 -5.90 5.26
CA LEU A 95 -1.44 -6.03 3.83
C LEU A 95 -2.68 -6.84 3.47
N PHE A 96 -3.52 -6.28 2.59
CA PHE A 96 -4.80 -6.85 2.20
C PHE A 96 -4.80 -7.14 0.69
N PRO A 97 -4.77 -8.43 0.27
CA PRO A 97 -4.63 -8.78 -1.14
C PRO A 97 -5.94 -8.59 -1.91
N GLY A 98 -5.82 -8.18 -3.17
CA GLY A 98 -6.89 -8.20 -4.16
C GLY A 98 -6.41 -8.84 -5.44
N ASN A 99 -6.95 -10.02 -5.74
CA ASN A 99 -6.73 -10.74 -7.01
C ASN A 99 -8.05 -10.86 -7.78
N SER A 100 -7.99 -10.54 -9.07
CA SER A 100 -9.08 -10.72 -10.03
C SER A 100 -8.56 -10.69 -11.47
N VAL A 101 -9.30 -11.27 -12.40
CA VAL A 101 -9.04 -11.15 -13.86
C VAL A 101 -9.24 -9.72 -14.38
N SER A 102 -9.87 -8.83 -13.60
CA SER A 102 -10.00 -7.41 -13.93
C SER A 102 -9.10 -6.56 -13.02
N PRO A 103 -8.30 -5.62 -13.56
CA PRO A 103 -7.48 -4.70 -12.77
C PRO A 103 -8.31 -3.92 -11.75
N GLU A 104 -9.44 -3.36 -12.18
CA GLU A 104 -10.34 -2.59 -11.33
C GLU A 104 -10.90 -3.45 -10.18
N MET A 105 -11.31 -4.69 -10.48
CA MET A 105 -11.85 -5.58 -9.45
C MET A 105 -10.78 -6.05 -8.46
N ALA A 106 -9.54 -6.23 -8.91
CA ALA A 106 -8.41 -6.51 -8.02
C ALA A 106 -8.22 -5.37 -7.01
N ALA A 107 -8.14 -4.12 -7.49
CA ALA A 107 -8.02 -2.95 -6.63
C ALA A 107 -9.21 -2.77 -5.67
N LYS A 108 -10.44 -2.91 -6.17
CA LYS A 108 -11.66 -2.82 -5.37
C LYS A 108 -11.71 -3.88 -4.26
N LYS A 109 -11.27 -5.10 -4.56
CA LYS A 109 -11.23 -6.21 -3.60
C LYS A 109 -10.18 -5.99 -2.51
N ALA A 110 -8.99 -5.50 -2.88
CA ALA A 110 -7.96 -5.12 -1.92
C ALA A 110 -8.46 -4.05 -0.95
N MET A 111 -9.02 -2.96 -1.48
CA MET A 111 -9.56 -1.86 -0.67
C MET A 111 -10.69 -2.30 0.25
N ARG A 112 -11.68 -3.06 -0.26
CA ARG A 112 -12.78 -3.60 0.57
C ARG A 112 -12.29 -4.48 1.72
N ARG A 113 -11.23 -5.27 1.49
CA ARG A 113 -10.63 -6.10 2.54
C ARG A 113 -9.91 -5.25 3.57
N CYS A 114 -9.17 -4.22 3.14
CA CYS A 114 -8.54 -3.29 4.06
C CYS A 114 -9.57 -2.58 4.94
N THR A 115 -10.63 -2.03 4.34
CA THR A 115 -11.64 -1.27 5.08
C THR A 115 -12.42 -2.14 6.06
N ALA A 116 -12.74 -3.39 5.68
CA ALA A 116 -13.37 -4.36 6.57
C ALA A 116 -12.44 -4.83 7.70
N GLY A 117 -11.15 -5.03 7.40
CA GLY A 117 -10.15 -5.48 8.37
C GLY A 117 -9.57 -4.37 9.26
N SER A 118 -9.82 -3.10 8.92
CA SER A 118 -9.26 -1.94 9.61
C SER A 118 -10.37 -0.94 9.95
N PRO A 119 -11.27 -1.26 10.89
CA PRO A 119 -12.38 -0.38 11.24
C PRO A 119 -11.90 1.00 11.69
N ASN A 120 -10.73 1.07 12.34
CA ASN A 120 -10.16 2.28 12.93
C ASN A 120 -8.90 2.76 12.17
N GLY A 121 -8.66 2.26 10.96
CA GLY A 121 -7.42 2.49 10.22
C GLY A 121 -7.65 3.11 8.84
N LYS A 122 -6.72 3.98 8.43
CA LYS A 122 -6.72 4.56 7.08
C LYS A 122 -6.24 3.52 6.08
N CYS A 123 -6.90 3.42 4.93
CA CYS A 123 -6.61 2.42 3.89
C CYS A 123 -6.22 3.06 2.55
N TRP A 124 -5.21 2.50 1.88
CA TRP A 124 -4.78 2.92 0.55
C TRP A 124 -4.16 1.76 -0.25
N LEU A 125 -4.08 1.89 -1.58
CA LEU A 125 -3.40 0.91 -2.42
C LEU A 125 -1.88 1.08 -2.33
N THR A 126 -1.15 -0.03 -2.34
CA THR A 126 0.32 -0.02 -2.38
C THR A 126 0.88 0.20 -3.78
N SER A 127 0.10 -0.14 -4.80
CA SER A 127 0.44 0.00 -6.22
C SER A 127 -0.82 -0.08 -7.08
N MET A 128 -0.71 0.33 -8.35
CA MET A 128 -1.69 -0.08 -9.34
C MET A 128 -1.71 -1.62 -9.46
N PRO A 129 -2.81 -2.22 -9.93
CA PRO A 129 -2.85 -3.65 -10.24
C PRO A 129 -1.70 -4.08 -11.16
N LEU A 130 -0.95 -5.08 -10.71
CA LEU A 130 0.04 -5.79 -11.50
C LEU A 130 -0.68 -6.89 -12.25
N CYS A 131 -0.70 -6.84 -13.58
CA CYS A 131 -1.39 -7.81 -14.43
C CYS A 131 -0.39 -8.69 -15.18
N VAL A 132 -0.74 -9.96 -15.35
CA VAL A 132 0.06 -10.92 -16.10
C VAL A 132 -0.86 -11.81 -16.92
N GLY A 133 -0.47 -12.16 -18.14
CA GLY A 133 -1.23 -13.04 -19.02
C GLY A 133 -1.51 -12.42 -20.39
N PRO A 134 -1.80 -13.25 -21.42
CA PRO A 134 -1.98 -12.81 -22.79
C PRO A 134 -3.27 -12.00 -23.03
N GLY A 135 -4.20 -12.02 -22.08
CA GLY A 135 -5.49 -11.30 -22.16
C GLY A 135 -5.43 -9.81 -21.83
N TYR A 136 -4.26 -9.29 -21.43
CA TYR A 136 -4.11 -7.90 -20.97
C TYR A 136 -3.50 -6.99 -22.03
N SER A 137 -3.97 -5.75 -22.09
CA SER A 137 -3.40 -4.75 -22.98
C SER A 137 -1.99 -4.36 -22.55
N ALA A 138 -1.19 -3.81 -23.47
CA ALA A 138 0.12 -3.25 -23.12
C ALA A 138 0.02 -2.16 -22.04
N GLN A 139 -1.09 -1.41 -21.99
CA GLN A 139 -1.37 -0.43 -20.97
C GLN A 139 -1.56 -1.10 -19.60
N ASP A 140 -2.38 -2.14 -19.50
CA ASP A 140 -2.61 -2.87 -18.25
C ASP A 140 -1.33 -3.50 -17.71
N LEU A 141 -0.49 -4.06 -18.60
CA LEU A 141 0.78 -4.67 -18.23
C LEU A 141 1.83 -3.67 -17.71
N GLN A 142 1.76 -2.41 -18.14
CA GLN A 142 2.71 -1.36 -17.73
C GLN A 142 2.17 -0.44 -16.63
N ALA A 143 0.87 -0.44 -16.36
CA ALA A 143 0.20 0.51 -15.46
C ALA A 143 0.90 0.67 -14.11
N ALA A 144 1.28 -0.44 -13.45
CA ALA A 144 1.97 -0.40 -12.16
C ALA A 144 3.41 0.12 -12.22
N ARG A 145 4.07 0.04 -13.37
CA ARG A 145 5.45 0.53 -13.56
C ARG A 145 5.48 2.02 -13.90
N THR A 146 4.47 2.50 -14.63
CA THR A 146 4.44 3.87 -15.16
C THR A 146 3.58 4.83 -14.33
N ALA A 147 2.74 4.32 -13.44
CA ALA A 147 1.87 5.16 -12.62
C ALA A 147 2.66 6.08 -11.70
N THR A 148 2.24 7.34 -11.70
CA THR A 148 2.69 8.35 -10.76
C THR A 148 2.05 8.13 -9.38
N PRO A 149 2.66 8.66 -8.30
CA PRO A 149 2.02 8.67 -6.98
C PRO A 149 0.62 9.31 -6.98
N ALA A 150 0.42 10.34 -7.80
CA ALA A 150 -0.87 11.03 -7.91
C ALA A 150 -1.96 10.14 -8.56
N GLU A 151 -1.62 9.35 -9.57
CA GLU A 151 -2.56 8.42 -10.20
C GLU A 151 -2.93 7.26 -9.26
N LEU A 152 -1.95 6.72 -8.53
CA LEU A 152 -2.20 5.70 -7.50
C LEU A 152 -3.11 6.25 -6.39
N GLU A 153 -2.85 7.47 -5.95
CA GLU A 153 -3.67 8.13 -4.92
C GLU A 153 -5.07 8.41 -5.43
N ALA A 154 -5.23 8.85 -6.68
CA ALA A 154 -6.53 9.07 -7.32
C ALA A 154 -7.34 7.78 -7.42
N LEU A 155 -6.71 6.65 -7.79
CA LEU A 155 -7.38 5.35 -7.77
C LEU A 155 -7.76 4.92 -6.35
N SER A 156 -6.85 5.08 -5.39
CA SER A 156 -7.13 4.81 -3.98
C SER A 156 -8.30 5.65 -3.47
N ALA A 157 -8.40 6.92 -3.89
CA ALA A 157 -9.51 7.82 -3.56
C ALA A 157 -10.83 7.33 -4.10
N LYS A 158 -10.85 6.99 -5.38
CA LYS A 158 -12.04 6.52 -6.07
C LYS A 158 -12.60 5.25 -5.43
N LEU A 159 -11.73 4.40 -4.89
CA LEU A 159 -12.09 3.12 -4.28
C LEU A 159 -12.33 3.19 -2.77
N ASN A 160 -12.01 4.32 -2.14
CA ASN A 160 -12.16 4.54 -0.72
C ASN A 160 -13.12 5.68 -0.45
N ASP A 161 -14.38 5.33 -0.23
CA ASP A 161 -15.45 6.25 0.15
C ASP A 161 -15.45 6.62 1.64
N ARG A 162 -14.47 6.13 2.42
CA ARG A 162 -14.37 6.45 3.84
C ARG A 162 -13.88 7.88 4.04
N GLU A 163 -14.55 8.57 4.94
CA GLU A 163 -14.01 9.77 5.56
C GLU A 163 -12.97 9.38 6.62
N TYR A 164 -12.14 10.35 7.01
CA TYR A 164 -11.19 10.14 8.09
C TYR A 164 -11.28 11.27 9.10
N TRP A 165 -11.79 10.92 10.27
CA TRP A 165 -12.00 11.80 11.40
C TRP A 165 -10.98 11.55 12.50
N GLY A 166 -10.62 12.64 13.16
CA GLY A 166 -9.93 12.62 14.43
C GLY A 166 -10.72 13.35 15.53
N ALA A 167 -10.36 13.05 16.77
CA ALA A 167 -10.91 13.63 17.97
C ALA A 167 -9.77 13.95 18.95
N VAL A 168 -9.95 15.02 19.72
CA VAL A 168 -9.11 15.37 20.87
C VAL A 168 -10.00 15.42 22.10
N ALA A 169 -9.51 14.82 23.17
CA ALA A 169 -10.13 14.88 24.49
C ALA A 169 -9.10 15.31 25.53
N GLU A 170 -9.59 15.89 26.63
CA GLU A 170 -8.76 16.31 27.76
C GLU A 170 -9.08 15.45 28.98
N LYS A 171 -8.04 14.91 29.61
CA LYS A 171 -8.13 14.14 30.86
C LYS A 171 -8.34 15.08 32.05
N ASP A 172 -8.74 14.54 33.20
CA ASP A 172 -8.83 15.34 34.45
C ASP A 172 -7.50 15.99 34.84
N SER A 173 -6.38 15.36 34.48
CA SER A 173 -5.03 15.90 34.67
C SER A 173 -4.72 17.13 33.84
N GLY A 174 -5.53 17.46 32.82
CA GLY A 174 -5.25 18.50 31.82
C GLY A 174 -4.47 17.99 30.60
N ASP A 175 -4.12 16.71 30.57
CA ASP A 175 -3.42 16.12 29.42
C ASP A 175 -4.37 15.97 28.24
N LEU A 176 -3.92 16.41 27.06
CA LEU A 176 -4.62 16.18 25.80
C LEU A 176 -4.29 14.78 25.27
N THR A 177 -5.33 14.06 24.88
CA THR A 177 -5.25 12.78 24.17
C THR A 177 -6.06 12.84 22.88
N TYR A 178 -5.80 11.94 21.96
CA TYR A 178 -6.37 11.99 20.61
C TYR A 178 -6.60 10.60 20.05
N ALA A 179 -7.48 10.53 19.05
CA ALA A 179 -7.66 9.38 18.20
C ALA A 179 -7.90 9.90 16.77
N ASP A 180 -7.31 9.27 15.75
CA ASP A 180 -7.45 9.66 14.35
C ASP A 180 -7.61 8.46 13.41
N GLY A 181 -8.03 8.72 12.17
CA GLY A 181 -8.20 7.68 11.16
C GLY A 181 -9.53 6.93 11.22
N TYR A 182 -10.55 7.49 11.89
CA TYR A 182 -11.86 6.86 12.04
C TYR A 182 -12.81 7.22 10.89
N PRO A 183 -13.73 6.31 10.51
CA PRO A 183 -14.60 6.50 9.34
C PRO A 183 -15.65 7.61 9.50
N ASN A 184 -15.92 8.05 10.73
CA ASN A 184 -16.88 9.12 11.02
C ASN A 184 -16.54 9.79 12.36
N GLU A 185 -17.12 10.98 12.58
CA GLU A 185 -16.89 11.78 13.80
C GLU A 185 -17.25 11.03 15.09
N LYS A 186 -18.38 10.31 15.07
CA LYS A 186 -18.90 9.61 16.24
C LYS A 186 -17.95 8.50 16.69
N ASP A 187 -17.43 7.72 15.75
CA ASP A 187 -16.50 6.63 16.05
C ASP A 187 -15.15 7.17 16.53
N ALA A 188 -14.67 8.30 15.98
CA ALA A 188 -13.44 8.96 16.45
C ALA A 188 -13.54 9.33 17.93
N LEU A 189 -14.64 9.97 18.32
CA LEU A 189 -14.85 10.41 19.70
C LEU A 189 -15.14 9.23 20.64
N ASN A 190 -16.07 8.35 20.26
CA ASN A 190 -16.49 7.26 21.14
C ASN A 190 -15.35 6.28 21.41
N SER A 191 -14.54 5.97 20.39
CA SER A 191 -13.39 5.09 20.57
C SER A 191 -12.38 5.70 21.54
N LEU A 192 -12.11 7.00 21.42
CA LEU A 192 -11.21 7.72 22.34
C LEU A 192 -11.72 7.71 23.78
N LEU A 193 -13.01 8.02 23.99
CA LEU A 193 -13.61 8.10 25.32
C LEU A 193 -13.78 6.72 25.99
N GLN A 194 -13.69 5.63 25.24
CA GLN A 194 -13.74 4.26 25.76
C GLN A 194 -12.37 3.72 26.19
N TRP A 195 -11.28 4.45 25.94
CA TRP A 195 -9.96 4.04 26.43
C TRP A 195 -9.89 4.15 27.95
N ASP A 196 -9.28 3.16 28.60
CA ASP A 196 -9.10 3.14 30.06
C ASP A 196 -8.38 4.40 30.56
N GLU A 197 -7.40 4.88 29.79
CA GLU A 197 -6.65 6.09 30.06
C GLU A 197 -7.42 7.41 29.82
N CYS A 198 -8.64 7.32 29.30
CA CYS A 198 -9.54 8.43 29.05
C CYS A 198 -10.80 8.38 29.94
N ALA A 199 -10.77 7.64 31.05
CA ALA A 199 -11.81 7.69 32.05
C ALA A 199 -12.01 9.13 32.55
N GLY A 200 -13.23 9.67 32.40
CA GLY A 200 -13.55 11.06 32.78
C GLY A 200 -13.08 12.13 31.78
N CYS A 201 -12.57 11.73 30.61
CA CYS A 201 -12.20 12.67 29.55
C CYS A 201 -13.38 13.51 29.09
N THR A 202 -13.09 14.76 28.73
CA THR A 202 -14.03 15.66 28.07
C THR A 202 -13.60 15.93 26.64
N LYS A 203 -14.55 15.89 25.69
CA LYS A 203 -14.31 16.30 24.30
C LYS A 203 -13.76 17.72 24.28
N VAL A 204 -12.65 17.91 23.56
CA VAL A 204 -12.13 19.24 23.20
C VAL A 204 -12.63 19.60 21.81
N LEU A 205 -12.30 18.80 20.81
CA LEU A 205 -12.72 19.02 19.43
C LEU A 205 -12.70 17.73 18.60
N THR A 206 -13.24 17.82 17.39
CA THR A 206 -13.17 16.81 16.33
C THR A 206 -12.73 17.51 15.03
N TYR A 207 -12.09 16.77 14.13
CA TYR A 207 -11.53 17.33 12.90
C TYR A 207 -11.52 16.31 11.75
N ARG A 208 -11.70 16.83 10.53
CA ARG A 208 -11.67 16.08 9.27
C ARG A 208 -10.90 16.88 8.24
N ASP A 209 -10.09 16.21 7.41
CA ASP A 209 -9.25 16.81 6.37
C ASP A 209 -8.45 18.02 6.87
N SER A 210 -7.92 17.88 8.09
CA SER A 210 -7.19 18.93 8.79
C SER A 210 -6.23 18.34 9.83
N CYS A 211 -5.39 19.19 10.41
CA CYS A 211 -4.53 18.87 11.52
C CYS A 211 -4.91 19.67 12.77
N VAL A 212 -4.72 19.06 13.93
CA VAL A 212 -4.79 19.71 15.23
C VAL A 212 -3.40 19.79 15.84
N GLY A 213 -2.94 21.01 16.08
CA GLY A 213 -1.84 21.27 17.00
C GLY A 213 -2.36 21.18 18.41
N MET A 214 -1.61 20.53 19.30
CA MET A 214 -1.91 20.39 20.72
C MET A 214 -0.70 20.88 21.50
N ALA A 215 -0.91 21.78 22.46
CA ALA A 215 0.16 22.40 23.22
C ALA A 215 -0.18 22.60 24.70
N TRP A 216 0.83 22.59 25.57
CA TRP A 216 0.68 22.79 27.01
C TRP A 216 1.96 23.34 27.63
N ALA A 217 1.84 24.01 28.78
CA ALA A 217 3.00 24.46 29.54
C ALA A 217 3.59 23.28 30.34
N LYS A 218 4.92 23.17 30.41
CA LYS A 218 5.57 22.13 31.22
C LYS A 218 5.16 22.25 32.69
N GLY A 219 4.70 21.15 33.27
CA GLY A 219 4.26 21.09 34.67
C GLY A 219 2.85 21.66 34.93
N SER A 220 2.12 22.07 33.89
CA SER A 220 0.70 22.42 34.04
C SER A 220 -0.13 21.21 34.45
N LYS A 221 -1.17 21.45 35.24
CA LYS A 221 -2.08 20.44 35.78
C LYS A 221 -3.50 20.97 35.81
N GLY A 222 -4.45 20.06 35.65
CA GLY A 222 -5.88 20.31 35.67
C GLY A 222 -6.41 20.72 34.31
N ARG A 223 -7.69 20.42 34.06
CA ARG A 223 -8.37 20.78 32.81
C ARG A 223 -8.24 22.27 32.46
N GLY A 224 -8.23 22.56 31.17
CA GLY A 224 -8.05 23.90 30.61
C GLY A 224 -6.58 24.33 30.49
N SER A 225 -5.62 23.45 30.77
CA SER A 225 -4.19 23.71 30.55
C SER A 225 -3.72 23.41 29.12
N GLY A 226 -4.51 22.63 28.38
CA GLY A 226 -4.25 22.31 26.98
C GLY A 226 -4.74 23.40 26.02
N PHE A 227 -3.97 23.64 24.96
CA PHE A 227 -4.30 24.56 23.89
C PHE A 227 -4.32 23.81 22.55
N THR A 228 -5.31 24.10 21.72
CA THR A 228 -5.44 23.48 20.40
C THR A 228 -5.56 24.52 19.30
N ALA A 229 -5.05 24.21 18.11
CA ALA A 229 -5.28 24.99 16.90
C ALA A 229 -5.51 24.06 15.71
N LEU A 230 -6.49 24.40 14.85
CA LEU A 230 -6.79 23.66 13.63
C LEU A 230 -6.17 24.36 12.43
N ASP A 231 -5.45 23.62 11.61
CA ASP A 231 -4.95 24.08 10.31
C ASP A 231 -4.69 22.86 9.41
N PRO A 232 -5.01 22.91 8.10
CA PRO A 232 -4.63 21.85 7.17
C PRO A 232 -3.11 21.67 7.03
N ASP A 233 -2.31 22.71 7.28
CA ASP A 233 -0.85 22.60 7.35
C ASP A 233 -0.41 22.12 8.76
N PRO A 234 0.22 20.95 8.89
CA PRO A 234 0.57 20.37 10.19
C PRO A 234 1.47 21.28 11.04
N LYS A 235 2.43 21.96 10.40
CA LYS A 235 3.38 22.83 11.08
C LYS A 235 2.67 24.06 11.62
N THR A 236 1.81 24.67 10.82
CA THR A 236 1.02 25.85 11.19
C THR A 236 0.08 25.51 12.34
N ALA A 237 -0.61 24.36 12.30
CA ALA A 237 -1.45 23.89 13.41
C ALA A 237 -0.64 23.78 14.72
N ARG A 238 0.51 23.09 14.67
CA ARG A 238 1.41 22.92 15.83
C ARG A 238 1.91 24.25 16.38
N ASP A 239 2.44 25.10 15.52
CA ASP A 239 3.07 26.35 15.92
C ASP A 239 2.02 27.37 16.41
N ALA A 240 0.81 27.37 15.84
CA ALA A 240 -0.31 28.18 16.34
C ALA A 240 -0.78 27.76 17.75
N ALA A 241 -0.88 26.45 18.01
CA ALA A 241 -1.20 25.92 19.34
C ALA A 241 -0.10 26.30 20.34
N ARG A 242 1.19 26.14 19.98
CA ARG A 242 2.32 26.55 20.81
C ARG A 242 2.29 28.04 21.12
N ASN A 243 2.11 28.89 20.11
CA ASN A 243 2.09 30.34 20.28
C ASN A 243 0.95 30.79 21.18
N THR A 244 -0.22 30.15 21.05
CA THR A 244 -1.38 30.42 21.92
C THR A 244 -1.08 30.02 23.36
N CYS A 245 -0.48 28.85 23.57
CA CYS A 245 -0.03 28.42 24.90
C CYS A 245 0.97 29.41 25.51
N SER A 246 2.02 29.78 24.78
CA SER A 246 3.05 30.71 25.29
C SER A 246 2.46 32.08 25.62
N ALA A 247 1.56 32.60 24.79
CA ALA A 247 0.89 33.88 25.02
C ALA A 247 -0.06 33.84 26.23
N LYS A 248 -0.78 32.74 26.44
CA LYS A 248 -1.76 32.61 27.53
C LYS A 248 -1.13 32.28 28.89
N THR A 249 0.01 31.59 28.89
CA THR A 249 0.67 31.12 30.11
C THR A 249 1.91 31.93 30.48
N GLY A 250 2.46 32.71 29.56
CA GLY A 250 3.75 33.37 29.71
C GLY A 250 4.95 32.41 29.66
N ALA A 251 4.73 31.11 29.43
CA ALA A 251 5.79 30.13 29.33
C ALA A 251 6.48 30.22 27.95
N PRO A 252 7.80 30.48 27.87
CA PRO A 252 8.46 30.67 26.58
C PRO A 252 8.60 29.38 25.75
N ASN A 253 8.48 28.21 26.38
CA ASN A 253 8.73 26.90 25.77
C ASN A 253 7.57 25.92 26.04
N CYS A 254 6.36 26.30 25.64
CA CYS A 254 5.25 25.35 25.63
C CYS A 254 5.58 24.14 24.76
N VAL A 255 5.27 22.96 25.29
CA VAL A 255 5.34 21.71 24.57
C VAL A 255 4.25 21.71 23.52
N ALA A 256 4.54 21.24 22.31
CA ALA A 256 3.53 21.07 21.28
C ALA A 256 3.77 19.86 20.39
N MET A 257 2.68 19.27 19.91
CA MET A 257 2.65 18.19 18.92
C MET A 257 1.51 18.42 17.93
N VAL A 258 1.44 17.61 16.88
CA VAL A 258 0.39 17.69 15.86
C VAL A 258 -0.17 16.32 15.50
N ARG A 259 -1.49 16.28 15.29
CA ARG A 259 -2.22 15.11 14.77
C ARG A 259 -3.07 15.48 13.58
N CYS A 260 -3.03 14.67 12.52
CA CYS A 260 -3.75 14.95 11.29
C CYS A 260 -4.67 13.79 10.90
N SER A 261 -5.86 14.14 10.40
CA SER A 261 -6.83 13.19 9.90
C SER A 261 -7.41 13.68 8.59
N GLY A 262 -7.60 12.76 7.65
CA GLY A 262 -7.98 13.06 6.29
C GLY A 262 -7.21 12.23 5.28
N ARG A 263 -7.73 12.18 4.05
CA ARG A 263 -7.06 11.51 2.92
C ARG A 263 -5.64 12.06 2.66
N PRO A 264 -5.37 13.38 2.77
CA PRO A 264 -4.01 13.92 2.57
C PRO A 264 -2.95 13.43 3.56
N TYR A 265 -3.37 12.82 4.68
CA TYR A 265 -2.48 12.45 5.81
C TYR A 265 -2.46 10.93 6.04
N ILE A 266 -2.58 10.15 4.96
CA ILE A 266 -2.60 8.68 5.01
C ILE A 266 -1.18 8.09 5.03
N SER A 267 -0.27 8.63 4.22
CA SER A 267 1.11 8.14 4.08
C SER A 267 2.10 8.84 5.01
N GLY A 268 1.59 9.33 6.14
CA GLY A 268 2.28 10.19 7.08
C GLY A 268 2.42 11.64 6.65
N TYR A 269 2.86 12.49 7.58
CA TYR A 269 2.95 13.95 7.40
C TYR A 269 4.06 14.56 8.26
N ALA A 270 4.51 15.76 7.88
CA ALA A 270 5.54 16.47 8.64
C ALA A 270 5.08 16.71 10.09
N GLY A 271 5.83 16.17 11.06
CA GLY A 271 5.50 16.30 12.49
C GLY A 271 4.77 15.11 13.11
N GLU A 272 4.40 14.06 12.35
CA GLU A 272 3.73 12.87 12.89
C GLU A 272 4.57 12.13 13.94
N ASP A 273 5.86 11.92 13.64
CA ASP A 273 6.85 11.23 14.50
C ASP A 273 7.61 12.19 15.44
N GLU A 274 7.35 13.49 15.36
CA GLU A 274 8.00 14.45 16.23
C GLU A 274 7.50 14.28 17.66
N LYS A 275 8.43 13.97 18.57
CA LYS A 275 8.12 13.95 20.00
C LYS A 275 7.73 15.34 20.46
N ALA A 276 6.75 15.39 21.34
CA ALA A 276 6.38 16.59 22.08
C ALA A 276 7.65 17.16 22.76
N ASN A 277 8.02 18.41 22.41
CA ASN A 277 9.30 19.04 22.78
C ASN A 277 9.19 20.06 23.92
#